data_AF-E2BUT9-F1
#
_entry.id   AF-E2BUT9-F1
#
_cell.length_a   1.000
_cell.length_b   1.000
_cell.length_c   1.000
_cell.angle_alpha   90.00
_cell.angle_beta   90.00
_cell.angle_gamma   90.00
#
_symmetry.space_group_name_H-M   'P 1'
#
loop_
_entity.id
_entity.type
_entity.pdbx_description
1 polymer ?
#
loop_
_entity_poly.entity_id
_entity_poly.type
_entity_poly.pdbx_seq_one_letter_code
_entity_poly.pdbx_strand_id
1 'polypeptide(L)'
;PDKFCYVCGQYVLEKQRCDINNAINVLYFQYFNREIQHQDKNWFSHKVCTNCYTVLRHWSKGKPEYMLFSVPMVWQEPTSHEECNFCLYNLHSFNSKN
;
A
#
# COMPACT_ATOMS: atom_id res chain seq x y z
N PRO A 1 -8.89 -6.46 3.30
CA PRO A 1 -8.18 -5.69 2.26
C PRO A 1 -7.91 -4.24 2.65
N ASP A 2 -8.93 -3.39 2.77
CA ASP A 2 -8.79 -1.93 2.96
C ASP A 2 -8.16 -1.49 4.28
N LYS A 3 -7.85 -2.45 5.16
CA LYS A 3 -7.05 -2.21 6.36
C LYS A 3 -5.55 -2.16 6.07
N PHE A 4 -5.11 -2.55 4.87
CA PHE A 4 -3.72 -2.63 4.47
C PHE A 4 -3.41 -1.60 3.37
N CYS A 5 -2.17 -1.19 3.21
CA CYS A 5 -1.75 -0.30 2.15
C CYS A 5 -1.47 -1.09 0.87
N TYR A 6 -2.06 -0.71 -0.27
CA TYR A 6 -1.77 -1.33 -1.56
C TYR A 6 -0.28 -1.29 -1.93
N VAL A 7 0.42 -0.21 -1.58
CA VAL A 7 1.81 0.02 -2.00
C VAL A 7 2.82 -0.77 -1.17
N CYS A 8 2.70 -0.76 0.16
CA CYS A 8 3.68 -1.39 1.06
C CYS A 8 3.18 -2.65 1.77
N GLY A 9 1.91 -3.03 1.61
CA GLY A 9 1.32 -4.21 2.25
C GLY A 9 1.09 -4.07 3.76
N GLN A 10 1.49 -2.95 4.37
CA GLN A 10 1.39 -2.74 5.82
C GLN A 10 -0.04 -2.47 6.27
N TYR A 11 -0.40 -2.94 7.47
CA TYR A 11 -1.63 -2.52 8.14
C TYR A 11 -1.61 -1.01 8.39
N VAL A 12 -2.75 -0.35 8.16
CA VAL A 12 -2.90 1.10 8.23
C VAL A 12 -4.07 1.44 9.13
N LEU A 13 -3.89 2.36 10.06
CA LEU A 13 -4.99 2.92 10.85
C LEU A 13 -5.91 3.75 9.96
N GLU A 14 -7.22 3.77 10.26
CA GLU A 14 -8.22 4.44 9.42
C GLU A 14 -7.89 5.91 9.12
N LYS A 15 -7.41 6.65 10.13
CA LYS A 15 -6.98 8.06 10.02
C LYS A 15 -5.79 8.28 9.06
N GLN A 16 -5.06 7.23 8.71
CA GLN A 16 -3.87 7.28 7.86
C GLN A 16 -4.09 6.62 6.50
N ARG A 17 -5.35 6.30 6.14
CA ARG A 17 -5.70 5.72 4.84
C ARG A 17 -6.12 6.82 3.87
N CYS A 18 -5.74 6.66 2.62
CA CYS A 18 -6.19 7.45 1.49
C CYS A 18 -6.82 6.52 0.45
N ASP A 19 -7.90 6.96 -0.19
CA ASP A 19 -8.45 6.29 -1.36
C ASP A 19 -7.49 6.37 -2.54
N ILE A 20 -7.37 5.25 -3.27
CA ILE A 20 -6.67 5.24 -4.55
C ILE A 20 -7.45 6.12 -5.53
N ASN A 21 -6.77 7.16 -6.03
CA ASN A 21 -7.29 8.08 -7.02
C ASN A 21 -6.33 8.20 -8.20
N ASN A 22 -6.72 8.98 -9.23
CA ASN A 22 -5.91 9.12 -10.43
C ASN A 22 -4.49 9.65 -10.15
N ALA A 23 -4.32 10.56 -9.17
CA ALA A 23 -3.00 11.07 -8.81
C ALA A 23 -2.10 9.96 -8.23
N ILE A 24 -2.65 9.09 -7.38
CA ILE A 24 -1.91 7.94 -6.84
C ILE A 24 -1.56 6.95 -7.95
N ASN A 25 -2.49 6.65 -8.87
CA ASN A 25 -2.22 5.77 -10.01
C ASN A 25 -1.04 6.26 -10.86
N VAL A 26 -1.05 7.54 -11.23
CA VAL A 26 0.03 8.15 -12.03
C VAL A 26 1.37 8.10 -11.28
N LEU A 27 1.38 8.51 -10.01
CA LEU A 27 2.62 8.51 -9.22
C LEU A 27 3.17 7.09 -9.00
N TYR A 28 2.29 6.12 -8.75
CA TYR A 28 2.66 4.73 -8.59
C TYR A 28 3.28 4.17 -9.87
N PHE A 29 2.65 4.44 -11.03
CA PHE A 29 3.19 4.03 -12.32
C PHE A 29 4.55 4.67 -12.61
N GLN A 30 4.70 5.98 -12.37
CA GLN A 30 5.98 6.66 -12.57
C GLN A 30 7.09 6.10 -11.68
N TYR A 31 6.77 5.74 -10.43
CA TYR A 31 7.75 5.26 -9.46
C TYR A 31 8.15 3.80 -9.70
N PHE A 32 7.18 2.91 -9.89
CA PHE A 32 7.40 1.46 -9.97
C PHE A 32 7.36 0.89 -11.38
N ASN A 33 7.01 1.71 -12.38
CA ASN A 33 6.77 1.30 -13.77
C ASN A 33 5.74 0.15 -13.87
N ARG A 34 4.69 0.21 -13.05
CA ARG A 34 3.62 -0.79 -12.95
C ARG A 34 2.28 -0.11 -12.72
N GLU A 35 1.22 -0.67 -13.27
CA GLU A 35 -0.14 -0.18 -13.05
C GLU A 35 -0.72 -0.76 -11.76
N ILE A 36 -1.56 0.02 -11.09
CA ILE A 36 -2.45 -0.51 -10.05
C ILE A 36 -3.55 -1.29 -10.78
N GLN A 37 -3.67 -2.57 -10.47
CA GLN A 37 -4.60 -3.47 -11.16
C GLN A 37 -5.64 -4.01 -10.19
N HIS A 38 -6.70 -4.61 -10.75
CA HIS A 38 -7.69 -5.40 -10.03
C HIS A 38 -8.42 -4.67 -8.88
N GLN A 39 -8.60 -3.36 -9.03
CA GLN A 39 -9.38 -2.52 -8.09
C GLN A 39 -10.90 -2.81 -8.14
N ASP A 40 -11.35 -3.69 -9.04
CA ASP A 40 -12.69 -4.26 -9.07
C ASP A 40 -12.85 -5.43 -8.07
N LYS A 41 -11.74 -6.03 -7.62
CA LYS A 41 -11.74 -7.22 -6.79
C LYS A 41 -11.66 -6.86 -5.31
N ASN A 42 -12.61 -7.40 -4.54
CA ASN A 42 -12.73 -7.16 -3.11
C ASN A 42 -11.53 -7.63 -2.25
N TRP A 43 -10.62 -8.47 -2.77
CA TRP A 43 -9.47 -8.97 -2.02
C TRP A 43 -8.22 -8.11 -2.13
N PHE A 44 -8.18 -7.15 -3.07
CA PHE A 44 -7.15 -6.12 -3.13
C PHE A 44 -7.46 -5.00 -2.14
N SER A 45 -6.42 -4.34 -1.63
CA SER A 45 -6.64 -3.11 -0.90
C SER A 45 -6.96 -1.95 -1.84
N HIS A 46 -8.05 -1.23 -1.56
CA HIS A 46 -8.41 0.01 -2.24
C HIS A 46 -7.81 1.25 -1.54
N LYS A 47 -6.97 1.01 -0.53
CA LYS A 47 -6.41 2.05 0.34
C LYS A 47 -4.89 2.08 0.24
N VAL A 48 -4.34 3.29 0.32
CA VAL A 48 -2.89 3.54 0.44
C VAL A 48 -2.65 4.30 1.73
N CYS A 49 -1.55 4.02 2.43
CA CYS A 49 -1.20 4.79 3.61
C CYS A 49 -0.68 6.19 3.24
N THR A 50 -0.96 7.17 4.09
CA THR A 50 -0.50 8.56 3.92
C THR A 50 1.02 8.65 3.76
N ASN A 51 1.78 7.75 4.40
CA ASN A 51 3.24 7.69 4.26
C ASN A 51 3.66 7.35 2.83
N CYS A 52 3.14 6.25 2.26
CA CYS A 52 3.45 5.87 0.87
C CYS A 52 3.03 6.96 -0.12
N TYR A 53 1.85 7.56 0.07
CA TYR A 53 1.41 8.67 -0.77
C TYR A 53 2.34 9.89 -0.66
N THR A 54 2.78 10.22 0.55
CA THR A 54 3.70 11.36 0.79
C THR A 54 5.05 11.14 0.13
N VAL A 55 5.64 9.95 0.29
CA VAL A 55 6.91 9.58 -0.35
C VAL A 55 6.80 9.65 -1.87
N LEU A 56 5.74 9.09 -2.47
CA LEU A 56 5.49 9.19 -3.92
C LEU A 56 5.40 10.64 -4.39
N ARG A 57 4.69 11.48 -3.64
CA ARG A 57 4.51 12.91 -3.96
C ARG A 57 5.79 13.73 -3.78
N HIS A 58 6.62 13.37 -2.82
CA HIS A 58 7.91 14.04 -2.58
C HIS A 58 8.93 13.64 -3.64
N TRP A 59 9.00 12.35 -3.97
CA TRP A 59 9.81 11.84 -5.06
C TRP A 59 9.46 12.50 -6.39
N SER A 60 8.17 12.65 -6.73
CA SER A 60 7.77 13.30 -7.99
C SER A 60 8.11 14.79 -8.07
N LYS A 61 8.42 15.41 -6.93
CA LYS A 61 8.93 16.79 -6.83
C LYS A 61 10.46 16.86 -6.79
N GLY A 62 11.16 15.73 -6.97
CA GLY A 62 12.62 15.65 -6.92
C GLY A 62 13.21 15.78 -5.50
N LYS A 63 12.42 15.59 -4.44
CA LYS A 63 12.96 15.53 -3.09
C LYS A 63 13.75 14.24 -2.87
N PRO A 64 14.81 14.23 -2.03
CA PRO A 64 15.62 13.06 -1.75
C PRO A 64 14.92 12.08 -0.78
N GLU A 65 13.64 11.79 -1.03
CA GLU A 65 12.87 10.79 -0.30
C GLU A 65 12.57 9.60 -1.21
N TYR A 66 12.70 8.40 -0.65
CA TYR A 66 12.52 7.14 -1.36
C TYR A 66 11.80 6.13 -0.49
N MET A 67 11.15 5.16 -1.13
CA MET A 67 10.57 4.03 -0.44
C MET A 67 11.68 3.17 0.14
N LEU A 68 11.44 2.53 1.29
CA LEU A 68 12.39 1.57 1.88
C LEU A 68 12.49 0.25 1.08
N PHE A 69 11.81 0.17 -0.05
CA PHE A 69 11.75 -0.99 -0.93
C PHE A 69 11.69 -0.53 -2.39
N SER A 70 12.27 -1.33 -3.28
CA SER A 70 12.22 -1.09 -4.73
C SER A 70 11.07 -1.82 -5.42
N VAL A 71 10.53 -2.87 -4.80
CA VAL A 71 9.40 -3.66 -5.31
C VAL A 71 8.22 -3.45 -4.36
N PRO A 72 7.06 -2.96 -4.86
CA PRO A 72 5.88 -2.76 -4.03
C PRO A 72 5.27 -4.10 -3.62
N MET A 73 4.30 -4.07 -2.71
CA MET A 73 3.55 -5.26 -2.34
C MET A 73 2.94 -5.92 -3.58
N VAL A 74 3.28 -7.18 -3.80
CA VAL A 74 2.69 -8.00 -4.86
C VAL A 74 1.46 -8.68 -4.28
N TRP A 75 0.30 -8.26 -4.74
CA TRP A 75 -0.97 -8.84 -4.35
C TRP A 75 -1.26 -10.08 -5.19
N GLN A 76 -1.45 -11.21 -4.53
CA GLN A 76 -1.87 -12.46 -5.15
C GLN A 76 -3.11 -12.97 -4.44
N GLU A 77 -3.99 -13.60 -5.21
CA GLU A 77 -5.16 -14.27 -4.65
C GLU A 77 -4.66 -15.42 -3.79
N PRO A 78 -4.98 -15.47 -2.49
CA PRO A 78 -4.53 -16.56 -1.65
C PRO A 78 -5.19 -17.86 -2.13
N THR A 79 -4.40 -18.82 -2.61
CA THR A 79 -4.93 -20.12 -3.06
C THR A 79 -5.09 -21.11 -1.92
N SER A 80 -4.48 -20.81 -0.77
CA SER A 80 -4.59 -21.57 0.48
C SER A 80 -4.49 -20.63 1.69
N HIS A 81 -4.80 -21.15 2.89
CA HIS A 81 -4.65 -20.40 4.13
C HIS A 81 -3.18 -20.06 4.44
N GLU A 82 -2.23 -20.88 3.99
CA GLU A 82 -0.80 -20.67 4.20
C GLU A 82 -0.25 -19.49 3.38
N GLU A 83 -0.84 -19.22 2.21
CA GLU A 83 -0.51 -18.10 1.33
C GLU A 83 -1.28 -16.81 1.64
N CYS A 84 -2.03 -16.81 2.74
CA CYS A 84 -2.85 -15.68 3.15
C CYS A 84 -1.96 -14.53 3.64
N ASN A 85 -1.68 -13.57 2.75
CA ASN A 85 -1.01 -12.30 3.08
C ASN A 85 -1.67 -11.55 4.26
N PHE A 86 -2.99 -11.70 4.43
CA PHE A 86 -3.73 -11.15 5.57
C PHE A 86 -3.43 -11.85 6.89
N CYS A 87 -3.12 -13.14 6.85
CA CYS A 87 -2.98 -14.02 8.01
C CYS A 87 -1.55 -14.01 8.57
N LEU A 88 -0.56 -13.72 7.73
CA LEU A 88 0.86 -13.62 8.11
C LEU A 88 1.19 -12.32 8.87
N TYR A 89 0.30 -11.34 8.87
CA TYR A 89 0.48 -10.08 9.61
C TYR A 89 0.20 -10.28 11.11
N ASN A 90 1.24 -10.66 11.86
CA ASN A 90 1.26 -10.46 13.30
C ASN A 90 1.26 -8.96 13.58
N LEU A 91 0.17 -8.42 14.15
CA LEU A 91 0.03 -7.02 14.61
C LEU A 91 0.91 -6.74 15.86
N HIS A 92 2.11 -7.29 15.90
CA HIS A 92 3.08 -7.07 16.95
C HIS A 92 3.72 -5.70 16.71
N SER A 93 3.02 -4.62 17.07
CA SER A 93 3.51 -3.25 17.38
C SER A 93 2.61 -2.11 16.86
N PHE A 94 1.31 -2.11 17.19
CA PHE A 94 0.56 -0.85 17.26
C PHE A 94 0.13 -0.60 18.71
N ASN A 95 1.08 -0.17 19.55
CA ASN A 95 0.72 0.44 20.82
C ASN A 95 0.06 1.79 20.52
N SER A 96 -1.27 1.80 20.48
CA SER A 96 -2.04 3.03 20.55
C SER A 96 -1.85 3.63 21.94
N LYS A 97 -0.84 4.47 22.12
CA LYS A 97 -0.87 5.45 23.21
C LYS A 97 -1.87 6.52 22.79
N ASN A 98 -3.07 6.38 23.35
CA ASN A 98 -4.08 7.43 23.43
C ASN A 98 -3.54 8.58 24.29
#